data_AF-A0A3M2DMV2-F1
#
_entry.id   AF-A0A3M2DMV2-F1
#
_cell.length_a   1.000
_cell.length_b   1.000
_cell.length_c   1.000
_cell.angle_alpha   90.00
_cell.angle_beta   90.00
_cell.angle_gamma   90.00
#
_symmetry.space_group_name_H-M   'P 1'
#
loop_
_entity.id
_entity.type
_entity.pdbx_description
1 polymer ?
#
loop_
_entity_poly.entity_id
_entity_poly.type
_entity_poly.pdbx_seq_one_letter_code
_entity_poly.pdbx_strand_id
1 'polypeptide(L)'
;MVNDARERWFSDLVDAGLETQILDAPQIVEHATPDVLAENLPADLLAKVLQSALKAGAMTPERMLDTLTPAILARHVPHPILWACVATAAERRGLADANGEVPAGDPRRTFIRRGLQSALDAGVATPDDVLAHATAEVIAEYLPAEHKAKLLAAGLAANEMNPRLVVDTVGVDAFAAHVPVGVMWACLRAVGDRAVAGAGAGAAGKRAGAGASTAGKRAGAGASTAGKRAATRRAAAATAASRGAKSKRADAEDASARPAGGAAARPLAPPPFDDDTSVHNWAGAEDFEVVEEEDLGAAADSVIGAATDWDDNTNVGA
;
A
#
# COMPACT_ATOMS: atom_id res chain seq x y z
N MET A 1 -6.90 21.40 -1.63
CA MET A 1 -5.57 20.97 -1.15
C MET A 1 -5.58 19.55 -0.59
N VAL A 2 -6.31 19.20 0.49
CA VAL A 2 -6.33 17.81 1.00
C VAL A 2 -7.00 16.84 0.01
N ASN A 3 -8.05 17.27 -0.69
CA ASN A 3 -8.67 16.46 -1.73
C ASN A 3 -7.71 16.21 -2.91
N ASP A 4 -6.98 17.24 -3.34
CA ASP A 4 -6.04 17.15 -4.47
C ASP A 4 -4.93 16.09 -4.22
N ALA A 5 -4.41 16.01 -2.99
CA ALA A 5 -3.40 15.01 -2.62
C ALA A 5 -3.97 13.58 -2.68
N ARG A 6 -5.21 13.39 -2.22
CA ARG A 6 -5.89 12.10 -2.24
C ARG A 6 -6.27 11.68 -3.66
N GLU A 7 -6.80 12.60 -4.46
CA GLU A 7 -7.13 12.36 -5.87
C GLU A 7 -5.88 11.95 -6.65
N ARG A 8 -4.76 12.64 -6.43
CA ARG A 8 -3.46 12.27 -7.02
C ARG A 8 -3.04 10.86 -6.59
N TRP A 9 -3.10 10.56 -5.30
CA TRP A 9 -2.76 9.23 -4.80
C TRP A 9 -3.63 8.12 -5.39
N PHE A 10 -4.96 8.30 -5.49
CA PHE A 10 -5.83 7.33 -6.14
C PHE A 10 -5.53 7.16 -7.63
N SER A 11 -5.22 8.26 -8.34
CA SER A 11 -4.79 8.19 -9.74
C SER A 11 -3.53 7.35 -9.88
N ASP A 12 -2.49 7.64 -9.09
CA ASP A 12 -1.22 6.91 -9.10
C ASP A 12 -1.42 5.43 -8.71
N LEU A 13 -2.33 5.15 -7.78
CA LEU A 13 -2.63 3.79 -7.33
C LEU A 13 -3.35 2.98 -8.41
N VAL A 14 -4.34 3.55 -9.09
CA VAL A 14 -5.05 2.89 -10.20
C VAL A 14 -4.10 2.67 -11.38
N ASP A 15 -3.27 3.67 -11.70
CA ASP A 15 -2.24 3.59 -12.73
C ASP A 15 -1.24 2.46 -12.42
N ALA A 16 -0.68 2.42 -11.21
CA ALA A 16 0.19 1.34 -10.78
C ALA A 16 -0.51 -0.03 -10.82
N GLY A 17 -1.80 -0.09 -10.47
CA GLY A 17 -2.59 -1.32 -10.53
C GLY A 17 -2.76 -1.86 -11.94
N LEU A 18 -3.03 -0.97 -12.91
CA LEU A 18 -3.14 -1.31 -14.33
C LEU A 18 -1.81 -1.75 -14.92
N GLU A 19 -0.73 -1.02 -14.65
CA GLU A 19 0.61 -1.34 -15.17
C GLU A 19 1.17 -2.65 -14.60
N THR A 20 0.85 -2.97 -13.35
CA THR A 20 1.26 -4.23 -12.70
C THR A 20 0.29 -5.39 -12.95
N GLN A 21 -0.79 -5.17 -13.71
CA GLN A 21 -1.84 -6.16 -13.97
C GLN A 21 -2.48 -6.73 -12.69
N ILE A 22 -2.41 -5.97 -11.59
CA ILE A 22 -3.18 -6.28 -10.37
C ILE A 22 -4.63 -5.87 -10.57
N LEU A 23 -4.85 -4.78 -11.31
CA LEU A 23 -6.14 -4.25 -11.71
C LEU A 23 -6.35 -4.53 -13.20
N ASP A 24 -7.48 -5.14 -13.54
CA ASP A 24 -7.87 -5.36 -14.93
C ASP A 24 -8.99 -4.39 -15.33
N ALA A 25 -9.02 -3.98 -16.60
CA ALA A 25 -10.07 -3.12 -17.14
C ALA A 25 -11.52 -3.58 -16.83
N PRO A 26 -11.88 -4.87 -17.01
CA PRO A 26 -13.22 -5.35 -16.65
C PRO A 26 -13.54 -5.23 -15.16
N GLN A 27 -12.56 -5.34 -14.27
CA GLN A 27 -12.79 -5.22 -12.82
C GLN A 27 -13.14 -3.78 -12.43
N ILE A 28 -12.56 -2.79 -13.11
CA ILE A 28 -12.92 -1.39 -12.88
C ILE A 28 -14.39 -1.17 -13.26
N VAL A 29 -14.84 -1.71 -14.38
CA VAL A 29 -16.23 -1.57 -14.85
C VAL A 29 -17.22 -2.38 -14.00
N GLU A 30 -16.79 -3.51 -13.40
CA GLU A 30 -17.60 -4.30 -12.46
C GLU A 30 -18.03 -3.48 -11.23
N HIS A 31 -17.12 -2.64 -10.72
CA HIS A 31 -17.38 -1.80 -9.55
C HIS A 31 -17.89 -0.39 -9.91
N ALA A 32 -17.32 0.23 -10.94
CA ALA A 32 -17.79 1.50 -11.50
C ALA A 32 -18.92 1.23 -12.51
N THR A 33 -20.06 0.79 -11.97
CA THR A 33 -21.24 0.45 -12.77
C THR A 33 -21.62 1.60 -13.70
N PRO A 34 -22.28 1.31 -14.85
CA PRO A 34 -22.71 2.35 -15.78
C PRO A 34 -23.57 3.43 -15.12
N ASP A 35 -24.37 3.07 -14.11
CA ASP A 35 -25.18 4.02 -13.34
C ASP A 35 -24.31 4.98 -12.53
N VAL A 36 -23.30 4.46 -11.82
CA VAL A 36 -22.32 5.28 -11.08
C VAL A 36 -21.58 6.21 -12.04
N LEU A 37 -21.18 5.70 -13.21
CA LEU A 37 -20.51 6.51 -14.21
C LEU A 37 -21.43 7.61 -14.76
N ALA A 38 -22.68 7.29 -15.08
CA ALA A 38 -23.65 8.26 -15.58
C ALA A 38 -23.96 9.37 -14.57
N GLU A 39 -24.00 9.04 -13.27
CA GLU A 39 -24.27 10.00 -12.20
C GLU A 39 -23.08 10.93 -11.91
N ASN A 40 -21.85 10.42 -12.01
CA ASN A 40 -20.68 11.14 -11.53
C ASN A 40 -19.80 11.73 -12.64
N LEU A 41 -19.91 11.26 -13.89
CA LEU A 41 -19.13 11.81 -14.99
C LEU A 41 -19.79 13.05 -15.59
N PRO A 42 -19.00 14.07 -16.01
CA PRO A 42 -19.52 15.17 -16.78
C PRO A 42 -20.04 14.70 -18.15
N ALA A 43 -21.11 15.33 -18.62
CA ALA A 43 -21.77 14.98 -19.88
C ALA A 43 -20.82 14.95 -21.09
N ASP A 44 -19.82 15.82 -21.11
CA ASP A 44 -18.80 15.87 -22.18
C ASP A 44 -17.95 14.59 -22.26
N LEU A 45 -17.60 14.01 -21.10
CA LEU A 45 -16.84 12.76 -21.06
C LEU A 45 -17.72 11.56 -21.41
N LEU A 46 -18.96 11.54 -20.92
CA LEU A 46 -19.95 10.53 -21.33
C LEU A 46 -20.19 10.54 -22.84
N ALA A 47 -20.35 11.73 -23.42
CA ALA A 47 -20.50 11.88 -24.87
C ALA A 47 -19.29 11.33 -25.63
N LYS A 48 -18.06 11.58 -25.16
CA LYS A 48 -16.83 11.02 -25.77
C LYS A 48 -16.76 9.50 -25.65
N VAL A 49 -17.07 8.94 -24.48
CA VAL A 49 -17.10 7.49 -24.26
C VAL A 49 -18.13 6.83 -25.18
N LEU A 50 -19.34 7.40 -25.26
CA LEU A 50 -20.40 6.91 -26.16
C LEU A 50 -20.02 7.05 -27.63
N GLN A 51 -19.43 8.17 -28.05
CA GLN A 51 -18.94 8.34 -29.42
C GLN A 51 -17.85 7.32 -29.76
N SER A 52 -16.92 7.05 -28.83
CA SER A 52 -15.89 6.03 -28.99
C SER A 52 -16.50 4.63 -29.14
N ALA A 53 -17.47 4.28 -28.29
CA ALA A 53 -18.20 3.01 -28.34
C ALA A 53 -19.05 2.86 -29.63
N LEU A 54 -19.72 3.92 -30.07
CA LEU A 54 -20.51 3.92 -31.30
C LEU A 54 -19.64 3.79 -32.54
N LYS A 55 -18.46 4.43 -32.57
CA LYS A 55 -17.48 4.29 -33.65
C LYS A 55 -16.89 2.88 -33.68
N ALA A 56 -16.75 2.25 -32.52
CA ALA A 56 -16.26 0.89 -32.35
C ALA A 56 -17.25 -0.19 -32.80
N GLY A 57 -18.55 0.08 -32.64
CA GLY A 57 -19.61 -0.93 -32.71
C GLY A 57 -19.70 -1.84 -31.47
N ALA A 58 -18.86 -1.62 -30.46
CA ALA A 58 -18.87 -2.36 -29.21
C ALA A 58 -18.33 -1.49 -28.05
N MET A 59 -18.95 -1.60 -26.88
CA MET A 59 -18.49 -0.96 -25.65
C MET A 59 -17.66 -1.98 -24.86
N THR A 60 -16.34 -1.94 -25.04
CA THR A 60 -15.41 -2.80 -24.28
C THR A 60 -14.79 -2.02 -23.12
N PRO A 61 -14.47 -2.66 -21.98
CA PRO A 61 -13.85 -2.00 -20.83
C PRO A 61 -12.55 -1.27 -21.17
N GLU A 62 -11.74 -1.83 -22.07
CA GLU A 62 -10.45 -1.27 -22.47
C GLU A 62 -10.66 0.08 -23.19
N ARG A 63 -11.62 0.15 -24.11
CA ARG A 63 -11.94 1.39 -24.82
C ARG A 63 -12.53 2.46 -23.92
N MET A 64 -13.25 2.04 -22.87
CA MET A 64 -13.70 2.99 -21.86
C MET A 64 -12.51 3.61 -21.15
N LEU A 65 -11.52 2.82 -20.74
CA LEU A 65 -10.32 3.31 -20.07
C LEU A 65 -9.39 4.14 -20.97
N ASP A 66 -9.39 3.91 -22.28
CA ASP A 66 -8.69 4.80 -23.24
C ASP A 66 -9.20 6.24 -23.14
N THR A 67 -10.48 6.43 -22.81
CA THR A 67 -11.10 7.75 -22.64
C THR A 67 -11.13 8.19 -21.17
N LEU A 68 -11.28 7.23 -20.25
CA LEU A 68 -11.35 7.42 -18.81
C LEU A 68 -10.01 7.10 -18.17
N THR A 69 -9.05 8.02 -18.34
CA THR A 69 -7.72 7.89 -17.74
C THR A 69 -7.83 7.75 -16.20
N PRO A 70 -6.84 7.13 -15.53
CA PRO A 70 -6.83 7.01 -14.06
C PRO A 70 -7.05 8.33 -13.33
N ALA A 71 -6.52 9.43 -13.87
CA ALA A 71 -6.71 10.78 -13.35
C ALA A 71 -8.18 11.26 -13.45
N ILE A 72 -8.87 10.94 -14.54
CA ILE A 72 -10.29 11.26 -14.72
C ILE A 72 -11.14 10.41 -13.76
N LEU A 73 -10.83 9.12 -13.63
CA LEU A 73 -11.51 8.22 -12.71
C LEU A 73 -11.36 8.72 -11.26
N ALA A 74 -10.15 9.01 -10.81
CA ALA A 74 -9.89 9.49 -9.45
C ALA A 74 -10.60 10.82 -9.11
N ARG A 75 -10.82 11.66 -10.12
CA ARG A 75 -11.49 12.96 -9.97
C ARG A 75 -13.01 12.87 -9.96
N HIS A 76 -13.58 12.00 -10.78
CA HIS A 76 -15.02 11.95 -10.99
C HIS A 76 -15.69 10.76 -10.29
N VAL A 77 -15.04 9.61 -10.20
CA VAL A 77 -15.61 8.44 -9.53
C VAL A 77 -15.44 8.57 -8.02
N PRO A 78 -16.48 8.27 -7.22
CA PRO A 78 -16.36 8.27 -5.77
C PRO A 78 -15.21 7.39 -5.28
N HIS A 79 -14.32 7.96 -4.45
CA HIS A 79 -13.18 7.24 -3.86
C HIS A 79 -13.55 5.93 -3.15
N PRO A 80 -14.69 5.79 -2.44
CA PRO A 80 -15.09 4.49 -1.89
C PRO A 80 -15.22 3.38 -2.93
N ILE A 81 -15.69 3.71 -4.14
CA ILE A 81 -15.93 2.73 -5.22
C ILE A 81 -14.59 2.34 -5.86
N LEU A 82 -13.72 3.31 -6.13
CA LEU A 82 -12.38 3.05 -6.63
C LEU A 82 -11.56 2.20 -5.65
N TRP A 83 -11.62 2.53 -4.37
CA TRP A 83 -10.95 1.77 -3.33
C TRP A 83 -11.48 0.35 -3.22
N ALA A 84 -12.81 0.16 -3.24
CA ALA A 84 -13.42 -1.16 -3.22
C ALA A 84 -12.99 -2.01 -4.42
N CYS A 85 -12.87 -1.40 -5.60
CA CYS A 85 -12.35 -2.06 -6.80
C CYS A 85 -10.90 -2.53 -6.60
N VAL A 86 -10.01 -1.64 -6.17
CA VAL A 86 -8.60 -1.96 -5.92
C VAL A 86 -8.44 -3.04 -4.85
N ALA A 87 -9.18 -2.93 -3.75
CA ALA A 87 -9.15 -3.89 -2.66
C ALA A 87 -9.62 -5.28 -3.11
N THR A 88 -10.74 -5.36 -3.84
CA THR A 88 -11.28 -6.62 -4.34
C THR A 88 -10.34 -7.26 -5.37
N ALA A 89 -9.75 -6.47 -6.27
CA ALA A 89 -8.80 -6.96 -7.25
C ALA A 89 -7.51 -7.49 -6.59
N ALA A 90 -6.97 -6.76 -5.61
CA ALA A 90 -5.82 -7.18 -4.83
C ALA A 90 -6.09 -8.49 -4.05
N GLU A 91 -7.27 -8.64 -3.47
CA GLU A 91 -7.69 -9.89 -2.81
C GLU A 91 -7.78 -11.05 -3.82
N ARG A 92 -8.37 -10.84 -4.99
CA ARG A 92 -8.42 -11.85 -6.08
C ARG A 92 -7.03 -12.28 -6.55
N ARG A 93 -6.04 -11.39 -6.47
CA ARG A 93 -4.62 -11.66 -6.80
C ARG A 93 -3.82 -12.23 -5.60
N GLY A 94 -4.49 -12.51 -4.48
CA GLY A 94 -3.90 -13.14 -3.31
C GLY A 94 -2.91 -12.26 -2.56
N LEU A 95 -3.05 -10.92 -2.58
CA LEU A 95 -2.19 -10.03 -1.81
C LEU A 95 -2.36 -10.20 -0.29
N ALA A 96 -3.56 -10.56 0.16
CA ALA A 96 -3.86 -10.76 1.58
C ALA A 96 -3.23 -12.04 2.16
N ASP A 97 -3.17 -13.11 1.37
CA ASP A 97 -2.70 -14.42 1.82
C ASP A 97 -1.21 -14.65 1.52
N ALA A 98 -0.54 -13.69 0.88
CA ALA A 98 0.87 -13.76 0.51
C ALA A 98 1.78 -13.53 1.73
N ASN A 99 1.83 -14.54 2.60
CA ASN A 99 2.80 -14.64 3.71
C ASN A 99 4.11 -15.33 3.28
N GLY A 100 4.14 -15.93 2.09
CA GLY A 100 5.33 -16.59 1.54
C GLY A 100 6.35 -15.61 0.96
N GLU A 101 7.57 -16.11 0.73
CA GLU A 101 8.58 -15.39 -0.05
C GLU A 101 8.09 -15.15 -1.48
N VAL A 102 7.63 -13.93 -1.71
CA VAL A 102 7.33 -13.44 -3.05
C VAL A 102 8.65 -12.91 -3.65
N PRO A 103 9.02 -13.29 -4.89
CA PRO A 103 10.23 -12.78 -5.55
C PRO A 103 10.24 -11.24 -5.64
N ALA A 104 11.43 -10.63 -5.61
CA ALA A 104 11.58 -9.17 -5.65
C ALA A 104 10.97 -8.52 -6.92
N GLY A 105 10.93 -9.25 -8.04
CA GLY A 105 10.35 -8.79 -9.31
C GLY A 105 8.84 -9.04 -9.46
N ASP A 106 8.15 -9.54 -8.43
CA ASP A 106 6.73 -9.84 -8.54
C ASP A 106 5.90 -8.55 -8.70
N PRO A 107 4.92 -8.51 -9.63
CA PRO A 107 4.08 -7.34 -9.85
C PRO A 107 3.36 -6.87 -8.58
N ARG A 108 3.02 -7.77 -7.65
CA ARG A 108 2.36 -7.44 -6.39
C ARG A 108 3.25 -6.58 -5.50
N ARG A 109 4.55 -6.89 -5.43
CA ARG A 109 5.52 -6.07 -4.68
C ARG A 109 5.68 -4.70 -5.32
N THR A 110 5.77 -4.65 -6.65
CA THR A 110 5.89 -3.38 -7.39
C THR A 110 4.66 -2.50 -7.18
N PHE A 111 3.47 -3.07 -7.21
CA PHE A 111 2.21 -2.39 -6.94
C PHE A 111 2.19 -1.78 -5.54
N ILE A 112 2.48 -2.58 -4.50
CA ILE A 112 2.48 -2.13 -3.11
C ILE A 112 3.55 -1.05 -2.87
N ARG A 113 4.75 -1.24 -3.42
CA ARG A 113 5.85 -0.27 -3.34
C ARG A 113 5.42 1.08 -3.90
N ARG A 114 4.87 1.12 -5.11
CA ARG A 114 4.40 2.35 -5.75
C ARG A 114 3.23 2.97 -5.01
N GLY A 115 2.25 2.15 -4.61
CA GLY A 115 1.08 2.60 -3.88
C GLY A 115 1.43 3.24 -2.52
N LEU A 116 2.36 2.63 -1.77
CA LEU A 116 2.81 3.15 -0.48
C LEU A 116 3.73 4.37 -0.61
N GLN A 117 4.64 4.36 -1.60
CA GLN A 117 5.50 5.50 -1.90
C GLN A 117 4.66 6.72 -2.27
N SER A 118 3.73 6.59 -3.22
CA SER A 118 2.81 7.67 -3.59
C SER A 118 1.94 8.11 -2.40
N ALA A 119 1.50 7.18 -1.53
CA ALA A 119 0.72 7.54 -0.34
C ALA A 119 1.52 8.42 0.64
N LEU A 120 2.80 8.11 0.85
CA LEU A 120 3.69 8.89 1.73
C LEU A 120 4.05 10.24 1.11
N ASP A 121 4.33 10.27 -0.19
CA ASP A 121 4.64 11.50 -0.93
C ASP A 121 3.45 12.47 -0.98
N ALA A 122 2.24 11.94 -1.13
CA ALA A 122 1.00 12.71 -1.05
C ALA A 122 0.58 13.07 0.39
N GLY A 123 1.23 12.50 1.41
CA GLY A 123 0.88 12.69 2.82
C GLY A 123 -0.47 12.07 3.22
N VAL A 124 -0.96 11.08 2.46
CA VAL A 124 -2.16 10.29 2.77
C VAL A 124 -1.83 9.20 3.79
N ALA A 125 -0.64 8.61 3.67
CA ALA A 125 -0.03 7.75 4.67
C ALA A 125 0.95 8.54 5.54
N THR A 126 1.08 8.13 6.79
CA THR A 126 2.09 8.60 7.72
C THR A 126 3.10 7.48 8.00
N PRO A 127 4.34 7.80 8.40
CA PRO A 127 5.30 6.78 8.82
C PRO A 127 4.80 5.89 9.97
N ASP A 128 3.95 6.44 10.85
CA ASP A 128 3.29 5.70 11.91
C ASP A 128 2.38 4.58 11.38
N ASP A 129 1.69 4.81 10.25
CA ASP A 129 0.83 3.79 9.63
C ASP A 129 1.65 2.59 9.14
N VAL A 130 2.83 2.84 8.60
CA VAL A 130 3.74 1.79 8.14
C VAL A 130 4.18 0.94 9.32
N LEU A 131 4.60 1.57 10.43
CA LEU A 131 5.07 0.85 11.61
C LEU A 131 3.96 0.21 12.45
N ALA A 132 2.70 0.64 12.29
CA ALA A 132 1.57 -0.05 12.90
C ALA A 132 1.43 -1.49 12.39
N HIS A 133 1.88 -1.76 11.16
CA HIS A 133 1.84 -3.09 10.55
C HIS A 133 3.22 -3.74 10.40
N ALA A 134 4.24 -2.99 9.97
CA ALA A 134 5.63 -3.43 9.95
C ALA A 134 6.25 -3.28 11.36
N THR A 135 5.78 -4.09 12.30
CA THR A 135 6.20 -4.05 13.71
C THR A 135 7.71 -4.29 13.85
N ALA A 136 8.26 -3.93 15.01
CA ALA A 136 9.69 -4.16 15.29
C ALA A 136 10.10 -5.63 15.13
N GLU A 137 9.19 -6.57 15.41
CA GLU A 137 9.39 -8.01 15.21
C GLU A 137 9.54 -8.35 13.72
N VAL A 138 8.62 -7.85 12.88
CA VAL A 138 8.67 -8.05 11.42
C VAL A 138 9.95 -7.43 10.84
N ILE A 139 10.34 -6.25 11.31
CA ILE A 139 11.60 -5.60 10.90
C ILE A 139 12.81 -6.43 11.35
N ALA A 140 12.80 -6.93 12.58
CA ALA A 140 13.88 -7.74 13.13
C ALA A 140 14.00 -9.11 12.45
N GLU A 141 12.91 -9.66 11.93
CA GLU A 141 12.88 -10.95 11.23
C GLU A 141 13.28 -10.81 9.77
N TYR A 142 12.58 -9.96 9.01
CA TYR A 142 12.67 -9.97 7.55
C TYR A 142 13.70 -9.00 6.96
N LEU A 143 14.10 -7.96 7.70
CA LEU A 143 14.99 -6.96 7.13
C LEU A 143 16.46 -7.47 7.09
N PRO A 144 17.25 -7.22 6.03
CA PRO A 144 18.66 -7.57 6.01
C PRO A 144 19.47 -6.89 7.11
N ALA A 145 20.57 -7.53 7.53
CA ALA A 145 21.46 -7.01 8.57
C ALA A 145 22.01 -5.62 8.25
N GLU A 146 22.26 -5.32 6.97
CA GLU A 146 22.74 -4.01 6.52
C GLU A 146 21.76 -2.89 6.84
N HIS A 147 20.47 -3.08 6.57
CA HIS A 147 19.45 -2.08 6.87
C HIS A 147 19.20 -1.96 8.38
N LYS A 148 19.27 -3.07 9.13
CA LYS A 148 19.21 -3.04 10.60
C LYS A 148 20.36 -2.23 11.20
N ALA A 149 21.59 -2.45 10.73
CA ALA A 149 22.76 -1.71 11.17
C ALA A 149 22.65 -0.21 10.86
N LYS A 150 22.19 0.14 9.66
CA LYS A 150 21.91 1.54 9.28
C LYS A 150 20.86 2.17 10.20
N LEU A 151 19.77 1.46 10.48
CA LEU A 151 18.72 1.93 11.36
C LEU A 151 19.22 2.17 12.79
N LEU A 152 20.00 1.24 13.35
CA LEU A 152 20.59 1.40 14.68
C LEU A 152 21.60 2.56 14.72
N ALA A 153 22.44 2.71 13.69
CA ALA A 153 23.37 3.83 13.60
C ALA A 153 22.63 5.18 13.53
N ALA A 154 21.57 5.28 12.71
CA ALA A 154 20.75 6.47 12.62
C ALA A 154 20.04 6.79 13.94
N GLY A 155 19.47 5.78 14.60
CA GLY A 155 18.80 5.94 15.90
C GLY A 155 19.75 6.39 17.01
N LEU A 156 20.97 5.83 17.05
CA LEU A 156 21.99 6.24 18.01
C LEU A 156 22.50 7.67 17.73
N ALA A 157 22.63 8.05 16.46
CA ALA A 157 23.03 9.40 16.08
C ALA A 157 21.96 10.45 16.43
N ALA A 158 20.68 10.11 16.26
CA ALA A 158 19.55 10.98 16.61
C ALA A 158 19.21 10.96 18.11
N ASN A 159 19.71 9.97 18.86
CA ASN A 159 19.32 9.67 20.24
C ASN A 159 17.79 9.47 20.41
N GLU A 160 17.13 9.00 19.36
CA GLU A 160 15.69 8.77 19.30
C GLU A 160 15.37 7.75 18.19
N MET A 161 14.33 6.93 18.38
CA MET A 161 13.86 5.96 17.39
C MET A 161 12.40 6.28 17.03
N ASN A 162 12.21 7.19 16.08
CA ASN A 162 10.89 7.63 15.63
C ASN A 162 10.47 6.95 14.32
N PRO A 163 9.16 6.76 14.06
CA PRO A 163 8.66 6.12 12.85
C PRO A 163 9.17 6.77 11.55
N ARG A 164 9.25 8.09 11.56
CA ARG A 164 9.80 8.86 10.44
C ARG A 164 11.27 8.53 10.18
N LEU A 165 12.10 8.44 11.22
CA LEU A 165 13.51 8.04 11.09
C LEU A 165 13.62 6.63 10.48
N VAL A 166 12.75 5.71 10.91
CA VAL A 166 12.76 4.33 10.41
C VAL A 166 12.43 4.29 8.92
N VAL A 167 11.35 4.95 8.50
CA VAL A 167 10.93 5.00 7.09
C VAL A 167 11.97 5.75 6.23
N ASP A 168 12.52 6.86 6.72
CA ASP A 168 13.53 7.65 6.00
C ASP A 168 14.87 6.90 5.86
N THR A 169 15.26 6.09 6.86
CA THR A 169 16.54 5.37 6.86
C THR A 169 16.47 4.07 6.07
N VAL A 170 15.37 3.32 6.20
CA VAL A 170 15.20 2.03 5.52
C VAL A 170 14.72 2.25 4.07
N GLY A 171 13.81 3.20 3.87
CA GLY A 171 13.17 3.47 2.57
C GLY A 171 12.04 2.50 2.25
N VAL A 172 11.03 2.99 1.52
CA VAL A 172 9.86 2.19 1.10
C VAL A 172 10.27 1.03 0.19
N ASP A 173 11.31 1.22 -0.62
CA ASP A 173 11.82 0.18 -1.50
C ASP A 173 12.34 -1.04 -0.73
N ALA A 174 13.10 -0.82 0.36
CA ALA A 174 13.60 -1.92 1.19
C ALA A 174 12.48 -2.60 1.97
N PHE A 175 11.49 -1.85 2.46
CA PHE A 175 10.28 -2.43 3.04
C PHE A 175 9.54 -3.33 2.05
N ALA A 176 9.29 -2.84 0.83
CA ALA A 176 8.59 -3.61 -0.19
C ALA A 176 9.40 -4.82 -0.69
N ALA A 177 10.73 -4.77 -0.64
CA ALA A 177 11.60 -5.88 -1.04
C ALA A 177 11.64 -7.00 -0.01
N HIS A 178 11.66 -6.65 1.29
CA HIS A 178 11.96 -7.61 2.36
C HIS A 178 10.78 -7.98 3.24
N VAL A 179 9.86 -7.04 3.50
CA VAL A 179 8.69 -7.32 4.35
C VAL A 179 7.68 -8.20 3.59
N PRO A 180 6.98 -9.12 4.27
CA PRO A 180 5.92 -9.92 3.66
C PRO A 180 4.85 -9.06 2.98
N VAL A 181 4.42 -9.50 1.80
CA VAL A 181 3.45 -8.80 0.95
C VAL A 181 2.13 -8.60 1.70
N GLY A 182 1.66 -9.60 2.46
CA GLY A 182 0.44 -9.50 3.26
C GLY A 182 0.48 -8.39 4.31
N VAL A 183 1.62 -8.19 4.99
CA VAL A 183 1.80 -7.12 5.98
C VAL A 183 1.78 -5.74 5.32
N MET A 184 2.49 -5.59 4.20
CA MET A 184 2.53 -4.34 3.47
C MET A 184 1.18 -4.01 2.82
N TRP A 185 0.46 -5.02 2.35
CA TRP A 185 -0.90 -4.88 1.87
C TRP A 185 -1.86 -4.47 2.99
N ALA A 186 -1.75 -5.05 4.19
CA ALA A 186 -2.56 -4.64 5.34
C ALA A 186 -2.35 -3.16 5.70
N CYS A 187 -1.10 -2.68 5.63
CA CYS A 187 -0.79 -1.25 5.78
C CYS A 187 -1.49 -0.40 4.71
N LEU A 188 -1.30 -0.75 3.43
CA LEU A 188 -1.90 -0.01 2.33
C LEU A 188 -3.44 -0.04 2.43
N ARG A 189 -4.01 -1.15 2.91
CA ARG A 189 -5.44 -1.30 3.13
C ARG A 189 -5.96 -0.35 4.19
N ALA A 190 -5.31 -0.30 5.35
CA ALA A 190 -5.68 0.61 6.43
C ALA A 190 -5.62 2.09 5.99
N VAL A 191 -4.61 2.45 5.18
CA VAL A 191 -4.48 3.79 4.60
C VAL A 191 -5.65 4.09 3.66
N GLY A 192 -6.01 3.16 2.76
CA GLY A 192 -7.13 3.34 1.84
C GLY A 192 -8.48 3.42 2.53
N ASP A 193 -8.75 2.54 3.50
CA ASP A 193 -9.98 2.57 4.30
C ASP A 193 -10.13 3.92 5.03
N ARG A 194 -9.04 4.43 5.59
CA ARG A 194 -9.03 5.76 6.23
C ARG A 194 -9.18 6.89 5.22
N ALA A 195 -8.53 6.81 4.06
CA ALA A 195 -8.65 7.83 3.02
C ALA A 195 -10.10 7.96 2.55
N VAL A 196 -10.80 6.84 2.40
CA VAL A 196 -12.22 6.81 2.05
C VAL A 196 -13.09 7.34 3.19
N ALA A 197 -12.88 6.89 4.42
CA ALA A 197 -13.64 7.35 5.59
C ALA A 197 -13.45 8.86 5.84
N GLY A 198 -12.25 9.37 5.60
CA GLY A 198 -11.89 10.78 5.74
C GLY A 198 -12.53 11.69 4.70
N ALA A 199 -13.16 11.17 3.63
CA ALA A 199 -13.93 11.98 2.68
C ALA A 199 -15.18 12.61 3.30
N GLY A 200 -15.77 11.96 4.31
CA GLY A 200 -16.95 12.48 5.02
C GLY A 200 -16.63 13.30 6.28
N ALA A 201 -15.41 13.22 6.82
CA ALA A 201 -15.06 13.75 8.13
C ALA A 201 -14.30 15.10 8.11
N GLY A 202 -14.16 15.72 6.95
CA GLY A 202 -13.44 16.98 6.73
C GLY A 202 -14.13 18.24 7.26
N ALA A 203 -14.40 18.30 8.58
CA ALA A 203 -14.68 19.57 9.27
C ALA A 203 -14.33 19.60 10.78
N ALA A 204 -13.97 18.49 11.45
CA ALA A 204 -13.89 18.47 12.93
C ALA A 204 -12.57 17.98 13.55
N GLY A 205 -11.49 17.86 12.77
CA GLY A 205 -10.22 17.27 13.23
C GLY A 205 -9.07 18.25 13.43
N LYS A 206 -9.32 19.52 13.79
CA LYS A 206 -8.24 20.48 14.08
C LYS A 206 -7.70 20.26 15.49
N ARG A 207 -6.58 19.53 15.57
CA ARG A 207 -5.52 19.66 16.59
C ARG A 207 -5.95 19.61 18.07
N ALA A 208 -6.16 18.40 18.60
CA ALA A 208 -5.92 18.16 20.03
C ALA A 208 -4.40 17.94 20.22
N GLY A 209 -3.66 19.05 20.23
CA GLY A 209 -2.21 19.06 20.33
C GLY A 209 -1.66 20.47 20.54
N ALA A 210 -2.37 21.30 21.32
CA ALA A 210 -1.82 22.53 21.85
C ALA A 210 -1.18 22.22 23.20
N GLY A 211 0.07 21.72 23.14
CA GLY A 211 0.97 21.77 24.29
C GLY A 211 1.14 23.22 24.72
N ALA A 212 0.82 23.49 25.99
CA ALA A 212 0.99 24.77 26.63
C ALA A 212 2.47 25.18 26.61
N SER A 213 2.82 26.11 25.72
CA SER A 213 4.07 26.86 25.81
C SER A 213 3.86 27.99 26.81
N THR A 214 4.25 27.77 28.06
CA THR A 214 4.40 28.83 29.06
C THR A 214 5.61 29.70 28.71
N ALA A 215 5.35 30.84 28.07
CA ALA A 215 6.27 31.96 27.95
C ALA A 215 6.55 32.56 29.34
N GLY A 216 7.60 32.09 30.00
CA GLY A 216 8.12 32.61 31.27
C GLY A 216 9.23 33.61 31.05
N LYS A 217 8.87 34.90 31.08
CA LYS A 217 9.70 36.10 31.08
C LYS A 217 10.87 36.01 32.08
N ARG A 218 12.12 35.96 31.61
CA ARG A 218 13.32 36.17 32.44
C ARG A 218 13.59 37.67 32.61
N ALA A 219 13.44 38.16 33.83
CA ALA A 219 14.10 39.36 34.34
C ALA A 219 14.82 38.95 35.63
N GLY A 220 16.11 39.28 35.72
CA GLY A 220 16.95 38.93 36.86
C GLY A 220 16.74 39.84 38.07
N ALA A 221 17.08 39.32 39.26
CA ALA A 221 17.87 39.97 40.31
C ALA A 221 17.82 39.14 41.61
N GLY A 222 18.99 38.95 42.24
CA GLY A 222 19.13 39.16 43.69
C GLY A 222 18.81 38.03 44.67
N ALA A 223 19.88 37.33 45.09
CA ALA A 223 20.29 37.05 46.46
C ALA A 223 19.30 36.50 47.54
N SER A 224 19.67 35.30 48.03
CA SER A 224 19.91 34.91 49.44
C SER A 224 18.81 35.02 50.51
N THR A 225 18.40 33.87 51.07
CA THR A 225 18.60 33.43 52.47
C THR A 225 17.81 32.14 52.71
N ALA A 226 18.48 31.02 53.01
CA ALA A 226 18.72 30.49 54.36
C ALA A 226 17.47 30.08 55.16
N GLY A 227 17.22 28.76 55.18
CA GLY A 227 16.80 28.04 56.39
C GLY A 227 15.30 27.89 56.66
N LYS A 228 14.80 26.65 56.59
CA LYS A 228 14.35 25.92 57.79
C LYS A 228 13.85 24.51 57.46
N ARG A 229 14.37 23.56 58.23
CA ARG A 229 13.87 22.21 58.46
C ARG A 229 12.47 22.25 59.07
N ALA A 230 11.62 21.28 58.70
CA ALA A 230 10.73 20.49 59.57
C ALA A 230 9.85 19.63 58.63
N ALA A 231 9.95 18.30 58.67
CA ALA A 231 8.98 17.43 59.36
C ALA A 231 7.54 17.72 58.92
N THR A 232 6.74 16.77 58.44
CA THR A 232 6.11 15.75 59.30
C THR A 232 5.18 14.87 58.44
N ARG A 233 5.22 13.54 58.67
CA ARG A 233 4.16 12.50 58.60
C ARG A 233 3.29 12.38 57.32
N ARG A 234 3.24 11.20 56.67
CA ARG A 234 2.69 9.89 57.11
C ARG A 234 1.16 9.87 57.23
N ALA A 235 0.51 9.31 56.20
CA ALA A 235 -0.71 8.50 56.22
C ALA A 235 -0.76 7.82 54.83
N ALA A 236 -0.56 6.51 54.61
CA ALA A 236 -1.05 5.29 55.26
C ALA A 236 -2.58 5.08 55.16
N ALA A 237 -2.93 4.30 54.13
CA ALA A 237 -3.74 3.08 54.20
C ALA A 237 -5.28 3.15 54.16
N ALA A 238 -5.82 2.01 53.71
CA ALA A 238 -7.19 1.50 53.70
C ALA A 238 -8.04 1.93 52.48
N THR A 239 -8.75 1.08 51.76
CA THR A 239 -9.19 -0.35 51.90
C THR A 239 -9.88 -0.68 50.55
N ALA A 240 -9.56 -1.76 49.84
CA ALA A 240 -10.14 -3.11 49.92
C ALA A 240 -11.69 -3.19 49.92
N ALA A 241 -12.21 -4.08 49.05
CA ALA A 241 -13.58 -4.62 48.90
C ALA A 241 -14.34 -4.08 47.66
N SER A 242 -15.04 -4.87 46.82
CA SER A 242 -15.33 -6.31 46.76
C SER A 242 -16.19 -6.58 45.50
N ARG A 243 -16.41 -7.88 45.18
CA ARG A 243 -17.44 -8.49 44.31
C ARG A 243 -17.12 -8.46 42.80
N GLY A 244 -16.91 -9.57 42.10
CA GLY A 244 -17.28 -10.97 42.35
C GLY A 244 -18.69 -11.26 41.82
N ALA A 245 -18.81 -11.60 40.54
CA ALA A 245 -20.03 -12.16 39.95
C ALA A 245 -19.63 -13.36 39.05
N LYS A 246 -19.84 -14.55 39.62
CA LYS A 246 -19.73 -15.87 39.03
C LYS A 246 -21.08 -16.16 38.36
N SER A 247 -21.15 -16.33 37.04
CA SER A 247 -22.35 -16.85 36.40
C SER A 247 -22.07 -18.24 35.85
N LYS A 248 -22.73 -19.20 36.49
CA LYS A 248 -22.77 -20.63 36.21
C LYS A 248 -24.09 -20.87 35.50
N ARG A 249 -24.09 -21.37 34.27
CA ARG A 249 -25.29 -21.98 33.68
C ARG A 249 -24.92 -23.30 33.02
N ALA A 250 -25.62 -24.31 33.48
CA ALA A 250 -25.53 -25.71 33.16
C ALA A 250 -26.33 -26.02 31.89
N ASP A 251 -25.82 -27.05 31.18
CA ASP A 251 -26.52 -28.20 30.63
C ASP A 251 -27.93 -28.04 30.03
N ALA A 252 -28.03 -28.39 28.74
CA ALA A 252 -29.19 -29.06 28.16
C ALA A 252 -28.73 -29.85 26.92
N GLU A 253 -28.35 -31.11 27.13
CA GLU A 253 -28.48 -32.16 26.13
C GLU A 253 -29.97 -32.49 25.97
N ASP A 254 -30.49 -32.43 24.75
CA ASP A 254 -31.66 -33.22 24.37
C ASP A 254 -31.59 -33.63 22.90
N ALA A 255 -32.01 -34.86 22.67
CA ALA A 255 -31.88 -35.64 21.46
C ALA A 255 -33.20 -35.71 20.69
N SER A 256 -33.15 -35.54 19.37
CA SER A 256 -34.13 -36.03 18.36
C SER A 256 -33.97 -35.21 17.08
N ALA A 257 -34.09 -35.70 15.86
CA ALA A 257 -34.41 -37.02 15.34
C ALA A 257 -33.89 -37.05 13.89
N ARG A 258 -33.29 -38.17 13.50
CA ARG A 258 -32.95 -38.50 12.10
C ARG A 258 -34.18 -39.17 11.45
N PRO A 259 -34.74 -38.66 10.35
CA PRO A 259 -35.57 -39.48 9.51
C PRO A 259 -34.72 -40.34 8.57
N ALA A 260 -34.96 -41.65 8.65
CA ALA A 260 -34.53 -42.65 7.69
C ALA A 260 -35.52 -42.72 6.51
N GLY A 261 -34.99 -42.93 5.31
CA GLY A 261 -35.71 -43.22 4.08
C GLY A 261 -34.98 -42.54 2.91
N GLY A 262 -34.43 -43.21 1.91
CA GLY A 262 -34.62 -44.58 1.42
C GLY A 262 -34.71 -44.51 -0.11
N ALA A 263 -33.97 -45.40 -0.78
CA ALA A 263 -34.06 -45.76 -2.21
C ALA A 263 -33.23 -44.95 -3.24
N ALA A 264 -32.04 -45.51 -3.51
CA ALA A 264 -31.64 -46.08 -4.80
C ALA A 264 -31.68 -45.21 -6.08
N ALA A 265 -30.50 -44.74 -6.50
CA ALA A 265 -30.14 -44.62 -7.92
C ALA A 265 -28.60 -44.69 -8.12
N ARG A 266 -28.14 -45.86 -8.57
CA ARG A 266 -26.97 -46.18 -9.44
C ARG A 266 -25.69 -45.32 -9.32
N PRO A 267 -24.54 -45.91 -8.95
CA PRO A 267 -23.24 -45.31 -9.26
C PRO A 267 -23.01 -45.38 -10.78
N LEU A 268 -22.98 -44.22 -11.45
CA LEU A 268 -22.37 -44.12 -12.77
C LEU A 268 -20.87 -44.36 -12.57
N ALA A 269 -20.37 -45.42 -13.19
CA ALA A 269 -18.96 -45.69 -13.31
C ALA A 269 -18.25 -44.48 -13.96
N PRO A 270 -17.06 -44.09 -13.47
CA PRO A 270 -16.20 -43.19 -14.21
C PRO A 270 -15.80 -43.87 -15.53
N PRO A 271 -15.78 -43.15 -16.68
CA PRO A 271 -15.22 -43.70 -17.90
C PRO A 271 -13.73 -44.03 -17.70
N PRO A 272 -13.21 -45.08 -18.34
CA PRO A 272 -11.78 -45.33 -18.36
C PRO A 272 -11.09 -44.12 -19.00
N PHE A 273 -10.20 -43.48 -18.25
CA PHE A 273 -9.17 -42.66 -18.86
C PHE A 273 -8.29 -43.63 -19.64
N ASP A 274 -8.34 -43.54 -20.96
CA ASP A 274 -7.35 -44.14 -21.83
C ASP A 274 -5.98 -43.54 -21.46
N ASP A 275 -5.14 -44.39 -20.87
CA ASP A 275 -3.69 -44.26 -20.80
C ASP A 275 -3.16 -44.26 -22.24
N ASP A 276 -3.35 -43.14 -22.95
CA ASP A 276 -2.61 -42.86 -24.18
C ASP A 276 -1.32 -42.14 -23.79
N THR A 277 -0.36 -42.96 -23.39
CA THR A 277 1.07 -42.67 -23.41
C THR A 277 1.51 -42.36 -24.84
N SER A 278 1.07 -41.24 -25.39
CA SER A 278 1.67 -40.63 -26.57
C SER A 278 2.79 -39.73 -26.11
N VAL A 279 3.91 -40.42 -25.88
CA VAL A 279 5.27 -39.90 -25.80
C VAL A 279 5.56 -39.18 -27.12
N HIS A 280 5.12 -37.92 -27.25
CA HIS A 280 5.70 -37.00 -28.21
C HIS A 280 7.05 -36.54 -27.68
N ASN A 281 8.02 -37.42 -27.92
CA ASN A 281 9.37 -37.14 -28.39
C ASN A 281 9.65 -35.65 -28.66
N TRP A 282 9.95 -34.89 -27.61
CA TRP A 282 10.63 -33.60 -27.74
C TRP A 282 12.15 -33.86 -27.82
N ALA A 283 12.56 -34.59 -28.85
CA ALA A 283 13.93 -34.60 -29.33
C ALA A 283 14.07 -33.47 -30.36
N GLY A 284 13.96 -32.24 -29.85
CA GLY A 284 14.36 -31.03 -30.55
C GLY A 284 15.59 -30.51 -29.83
N ALA A 285 16.75 -31.07 -30.17
CA ALA A 285 18.02 -30.45 -29.88
C ALA A 285 18.06 -29.16 -30.68
N GLU A 286 17.65 -28.06 -30.06
CA GLU A 286 18.05 -26.74 -30.52
C GLU A 286 19.49 -26.55 -30.04
N ASP A 287 20.39 -26.55 -31.02
CA ASP A 287 21.77 -26.12 -30.88
C ASP A 287 21.79 -24.74 -30.22
N PHE A 288 22.07 -24.69 -28.92
CA PHE A 288 22.57 -23.48 -28.29
C PHE A 288 23.97 -23.25 -28.85
N GLU A 289 24.03 -22.47 -29.93
CA GLU A 289 25.25 -21.85 -30.42
C GLU A 289 25.82 -21.02 -29.27
N VAL A 290 26.85 -21.58 -28.62
CA VAL A 290 27.73 -20.88 -27.71
C VAL A 290 28.39 -19.77 -28.55
N VAL A 291 27.84 -18.57 -28.47
CA VAL A 291 28.54 -17.37 -28.91
C VAL A 291 29.66 -17.16 -27.89
N GLU A 292 30.85 -17.62 -28.24
CA GLU A 292 32.08 -17.24 -27.56
C GLU A 292 32.18 -15.71 -27.61
N GLU A 293 32.01 -15.08 -26.45
CA GLU A 293 32.22 -13.65 -26.23
C GLU A 293 33.74 -13.38 -26.22
N GLU A 294 34.38 -13.57 -27.37
CA GLU A 294 35.72 -13.05 -27.64
C GLU A 294 35.62 -11.69 -28.36
N ASP A 295 36.39 -10.73 -27.84
CA ASP A 295 36.75 -9.45 -28.46
C ASP A 295 35.69 -8.33 -28.58
N LEU A 296 35.43 -7.65 -27.45
CA LEU A 296 35.07 -6.21 -27.45
C LEU A 296 36.06 -5.39 -26.61
N GLY A 297 37.36 -5.68 -26.80
CA GLY A 297 38.46 -5.04 -26.09
C GLY A 297 39.39 -4.19 -26.95
N ALA A 298 38.93 -3.39 -27.93
CA ALA A 298 39.77 -2.37 -28.58
C ALA A 298 39.02 -1.40 -29.51
N ALA A 299 38.29 -0.41 -28.99
CA ALA A 299 37.96 0.82 -29.75
C ALA A 299 37.38 1.92 -28.85
N ALA A 300 38.16 2.44 -27.90
CA ALA A 300 37.81 3.67 -27.19
C ALA A 300 39.05 4.56 -27.01
N ASP A 301 39.77 4.79 -28.11
CA ASP A 301 40.78 5.85 -28.18
C ASP A 301 40.80 6.37 -29.62
N SER A 302 40.02 7.43 -29.88
CA SER A 302 40.18 8.39 -30.99
C SER A 302 38.85 9.10 -31.35
N VAL A 303 38.35 9.96 -30.45
CA VAL A 303 37.59 11.17 -30.84
C VAL A 303 37.85 12.25 -29.78
N ILE A 304 39.08 12.77 -29.74
CA ILE A 304 39.36 14.11 -29.20
C ILE A 304 39.69 14.97 -30.42
N GLY A 305 38.78 15.88 -30.79
CA GLY A 305 39.08 16.87 -31.83
C GLY A 305 37.86 17.56 -32.42
N ALA A 306 37.74 18.85 -32.09
CA ALA A 306 37.08 19.92 -32.86
C ALA A 306 35.55 20.11 -32.74
N ALA A 307 35.16 21.05 -31.89
CA ALA A 307 34.15 22.08 -32.17
C ALA A 307 34.28 23.17 -31.08
N THR A 308 35.06 24.23 -31.30
CA THR A 308 34.60 25.56 -31.75
C THR A 308 33.64 26.24 -30.78
N ASP A 309 34.17 27.27 -30.12
CA ASP A 309 33.61 28.63 -30.08
C ASP A 309 32.11 28.74 -29.78
N TRP A 310 31.79 28.93 -28.49
CA TRP A 310 30.55 29.57 -28.11
C TRP A 310 30.89 30.88 -27.41
N ASP A 311 30.90 31.92 -28.24
CA ASP A 311 31.11 33.30 -27.89
C ASP A 311 30.18 33.77 -26.76
N ASP A 312 30.85 34.48 -25.88
CA ASP A 312 30.39 35.47 -24.93
C ASP A 312 29.41 36.46 -25.58
N ASN A 313 28.17 36.55 -25.06
CA ASN A 313 27.33 37.71 -25.33
C ASN A 313 26.59 38.15 -24.07
N THR A 314 27.34 38.81 -23.18
CA THR A 314 26.78 39.75 -22.22
C THR A 314 26.10 40.91 -22.94
N ASN A 315 24.77 40.86 -23.02
CA ASN A 315 23.95 42.03 -23.35
C ASN A 315 23.58 42.77 -22.06
N VAL A 316 24.34 43.83 -21.74
CA VAL A 316 23.97 44.86 -20.78
C VAL A 316 23.32 46.00 -21.57
N GLY A 317 22.06 46.30 -21.26
CA GLY A 317 21.34 47.43 -21.83
C GLY A 317 20.20 47.91 -20.93
N ALA A 318 20.37 49.16 -20.48
CA ALA A 318 19.47 50.06 -19.73
C ALA A 318 19.36 49.90 -18.21
#